data_AF-A0A9Y2EZD0-F1
#
_entry.id   AF-A0A9Y2EZD0-F1
#
_cell.length_a   1.000
_cell.length_b   1.000
_cell.length_c   1.000
_cell.angle_alpha   90.00
_cell.angle_beta   90.00
_cell.angle_gamma   90.00
#
_symmetry.space_group_name_H-M   'P 1'
#
loop_
_entity.id
_entity.type
_entity.pdbx_description
1 polymer ?
#
loop_
_entity_poly.entity_id
_entity_poly.type
_entity_poly.pdbx_seq_one_letter_code
_entity_poly.pdbx_strand_id
1 'polypeptide(L)' 'MGDLNHLLYSEQEALLRAQYCACPDARAALRRRANGYADRIRDHRLPYRSLAMATGRTAFDPFPYGAKGNRP' A
#
# COMPACT_ATOMS: atom_id res chain seq x y z
N MET A 1 11.59 -7.98 -9.21
CA MET A 1 10.97 -6.82 -8.52
C MET A 1 9.58 -6.65 -9.09
N GLY A 2 8.52 -6.70 -8.26
CA GLY A 2 7.17 -6.42 -8.72
C GLY A 2 6.90 -4.91 -8.67
N ASP A 3 6.20 -4.38 -9.67
CA ASP A 3 5.76 -2.98 -9.69
C ASP A 3 4.98 -2.63 -8.41
N LEU A 4 5.25 -1.47 -7.82
CA LEU A 4 4.56 -0.97 -6.63
C LEU A 4 3.04 -0.93 -6.84
N ASN A 5 2.58 -0.50 -8.03
CA ASN A 5 1.16 -0.46 -8.33
C ASN A 5 0.53 -1.85 -8.29
N HIS A 6 1.24 -2.86 -8.78
CA HIS A 6 0.78 -4.25 -8.71
C HIS A 6 0.67 -4.74 -7.26
N LEU A 7 1.65 -4.41 -6.41
CA LEU A 7 1.62 -4.76 -4.99
C LEU A 7 0.43 -4.11 -4.28
N LEU A 8 0.17 -2.83 -4.55
CA LEU A 8 -0.93 -2.08 -3.95
C LEU A 8 -2.29 -2.60 -4.40
N TYR A 9 -2.46 -2.83 -5.70
CA TYR A 9 -3.67 -3.41 -6.24
C TYR A 9 -3.95 -4.79 -5.62
N SER A 10 -2.92 -5.63 -5.55
CA SER A 10 -3.04 -6.99 -5.03
C SER A 10 -3.32 -7.02 -3.51
N GLU A 11 -2.76 -6.07 -2.75
CA GLU A 11 -3.09 -5.88 -1.33
C GLU A 11 -4.58 -5.56 -1.15
N GLN A 12 -5.07 -4.54 -1.86
CA GLN A 12 -6.46 -4.09 -1.77
C GLN A 12 -7.44 -5.18 -2.22
N GLU A 13 -7.13 -5.86 -3.32
CA GLU A 13 -7.95 -6.96 -3.80
C GLU A 13 -8.05 -8.09 -2.76
N ALA A 14 -6.93 -8.48 -2.15
CA ALA A 14 -6.92 -9.52 -1.12
C ALA A 14 -7.72 -9.12 0.13
N LEU A 15 -7.66 -7.85 0.55
CA LEU A 15 -8.46 -7.32 1.65
C LEU A 15 -9.96 -7.31 1.34
N LEU A 16 -10.35 -6.83 0.15
CA LEU A 16 -11.74 -6.84 -0.30
C LEU A 16 -12.29 -8.27 -0.35
N ARG A 17 -11.54 -9.20 -0.96
CA ARG A 17 -11.91 -10.62 -0.98
C ARG A 17 -12.05 -11.18 0.43
N ALA A 18 -11.18 -10.83 1.37
CA ALA A 18 -11.29 -11.27 2.76
C ALA A 18 -12.56 -10.74 3.43
N GLN A 19 -12.93 -9.48 3.16
CA GLN A 19 -14.12 -8.84 3.73
C GLN A 19 -15.41 -9.56 3.31
N TYR A 20 -15.51 -9.96 2.04
CA TYR A 20 -16.68 -10.63 1.50
C TYR A 20 -16.62 -12.18 1.61
N CYS A 21 -15.53 -12.74 2.13
CA CYS A 21 -15.39 -14.19 2.26
C CYS A 21 -16.17 -14.73 3.47
N ALA A 22 -17.16 -15.59 3.22
CA ALA A 22 -17.95 -16.26 4.26
C ALA A 22 -17.14 -17.31 5.04
N CYS A 23 -16.17 -17.98 4.40
CA CYS A 23 -15.37 -19.04 5.03
C CYS A 23 -14.24 -18.43 5.90
N PRO A 24 -14.17 -18.77 7.20
CA PRO A 24 -13.14 -18.25 8.11
C PRO A 24 -11.71 -18.60 7.68
N ASP A 25 -11.46 -19.83 7.22
CA ASP A 25 -10.13 -20.27 6.83
C ASP A 25 -9.64 -19.57 5.56
N ALA A 26 -10.53 -19.44 4.56
CA ALA A 26 -10.25 -18.70 3.35
C ALA A 26 -10.05 -17.21 3.63
N ARG A 27 -10.82 -16.62 4.55
CA ARG A 27 -10.62 -15.24 5.04
C ARG A 27 -9.25 -15.08 5.68
N ALA A 28 -8.83 -16.02 6.53
CA ALA A 28 -7.51 -15.99 7.17
C ALA A 28 -6.37 -16.13 6.14
N ALA A 29 -6.55 -16.96 5.11
CA ALA A 29 -5.59 -17.08 4.01
C ALA A 29 -5.48 -15.77 3.20
N LEU A 30 -6.62 -15.15 2.87
CA LEU A 30 -6.65 -13.87 2.15
C LEU A 30 -6.01 -12.73 2.95
N ARG A 31 -6.24 -12.67 4.27
CA ARG A 31 -5.56 -11.72 5.17
C ARG A 31 -4.06 -11.94 5.22
N ARG A 32 -3.60 -13.20 5.32
CA ARG A 32 -2.17 -13.54 5.25
C ARG A 32 -1.56 -13.09 3.93
N ARG A 33 -2.28 -13.27 2.83
CA ARG A 33 -1.85 -12.82 1.49
C ARG A 33 -1.74 -11.29 1.41
N ALA A 34 -2.72 -10.57 1.94
CA ALA A 34 -2.67 -9.10 2.04
C ALA A 34 -1.47 -8.62 2.87
N ASN A 35 -1.21 -9.24 4.03
CA ASN A 35 -0.05 -8.90 4.86
C ASN A 35 1.28 -9.12 4.11
N GLY A 36 1.40 -10.19 3.34
CA GLY A 36 2.60 -10.43 2.51
C GLY A 36 2.82 -9.36 1.44
N TYR A 37 1.75 -8.78 0.89
CA TYR A 37 1.88 -7.60 0.01
C TYR A 37 2.25 -6.35 0.80
N ALA A 38 1.66 -6.13 1.97
CA ALA A 38 1.97 -4.99 2.84
C ALA A 38 3.44 -4.94 3.26
N ASP A 39 4.03 -6.08 3.60
CA ASP A 39 5.46 -6.17 3.93
C ASP A 39 6.33 -5.80 2.73
N ARG A 40 6.00 -6.31 1.53
CA ARG A 40 6.70 -5.96 0.29
C ARG A 40 6.55 -4.49 -0.11
N ILE A 41 5.42 -3.87 0.23
CA ILE A 41 5.18 -2.43 0.04
C ILE A 41 6.05 -1.63 1.01
N ARG A 42 6.15 -2.07 2.28
CA ARG A 42 6.99 -1.42 3.29
C ARG A 42 8.47 -1.46 2.91
N ASP A 43 8.92 -2.59 2.36
CA ASP A 43 10.29 -2.78 1.90
C ASP A 43 10.56 -2.19 0.50
N HIS A 44 9.53 -1.61 -0.14
CA HIS A 44 9.68 -1.01 -1.45
C HIS A 44 10.49 0.29 -1.37
N ARG A 45 11.39 0.49 -2.34
CA ARG A 45 12.28 1.67 -2.40
C ARG A 45 11.53 3.00 -2.50
N LEU A 46 10.29 2.97 -2.99
CA LEU A 46 9.43 4.15 -3.10
C LEU A 46 8.57 4.29 -1.84
N PRO A 47 8.57 5.45 -1.17
CA PRO A 47 7.84 5.66 0.07
C PRO A 47 6.34 5.84 -0.23
N TYR A 48 5.58 4.73 -0.27
CA TYR A 48 4.12 4.81 -0.43
C TYR A 48 3.40 4.99 0.92
N ARG A 49 3.96 4.44 2.00
CA ARG A 49 3.49 4.63 3.38
C ARG A 49 4.67 4.94 4.29
N SER A 50 5.23 6.14 4.16
CA SER A 50 6.20 6.61 5.15
C SER A 50 5.52 6.71 6.51
N LEU A 51 6.28 6.52 7.59
CA LEU A 51 5.80 6.70 8.97
C LEU A 51 5.12 8.08 9.16
N ALA A 52 5.55 9.07 8.37
CA ALA A 52 4.94 10.40 8.31
C ALA A 52 3.46 10.36 7.91
N MET A 53 3.07 9.56 6.92
CA MET A 53 1.67 9.39 6.51
C MET A 53 0.82 8.62 7.52
N ALA A 54 1.41 7.69 8.27
CA ALA A 54 0.70 6.93 9.31
C ALA A 54 0.22 7.82 10.48
N THR A 55 0.92 8.92 10.74
CA THR A 55 0.54 9.88 11.80
C THR A 55 -0.53 10.89 11.38
N GLY A 56 -0.95 10.90 10.11
CA GLY A 56 -1.92 11.87 9.58
C GLY A 56 -1.43 13.33 9.62
N ARG A 57 -0.16 13.57 9.95
CA ARG A 57 0.43 14.90 10.14
C ARG A 57 1.08 15.47 8.88
N THR A 58 1.24 14.68 7.83
CA THR A 58 1.74 15.16 6.55
C THR A 58 0.64 15.90 5.79
N ALA A 59 0.87 17.19 5.56
CA ALA A 59 0.11 17.94 4.57
C ALA A 59 0.23 17.26 3.20
N PHE A 60 -0.85 17.32 2.41
CA PHE A 60 -0.85 16.83 1.04
C PHE A 60 0.24 17.52 0.23
N ASP A 61 1.25 16.76 -0.20
CA ASP A 61 2.28 17.23 -1.11
C ASP A 61 1.85 16.90 -2.56
N PRO A 62 1.56 17.91 -3.41
CA PRO A 62 1.22 17.68 -4.81
C PRO A 62 2.41 17.14 -5.64
N PHE A 63 3.64 17.17 -5.11
CA PHE A 63 4.85 16.73 -5.81
C PHE A 63 5.70 15.73 -5.00
N PRO A 64 5.14 14.58 -4.57
CA PRO A 64 5.76 13.68 -3.59
C PRO A 64 7.02 12.94 -4.12
N TYR A 65 7.25 13.00 -5.43
CA TYR A 65 8.41 12.41 -6.10
C TYR A 65 9.37 13.46 -6.68
N GLY A 66 9.25 14.73 -6.25
CA GLY A 66 10.14 15.79 -6.69
C GLY A 66 9.95 16.17 -8.15
N ALA A 67 8.75 16.62 -8.52
CA ALA A 67 8.68 17.50 -9.68
C ALA A 67 9.37 18.80 -9.26
N LYS A 68 10.51 19.10 -9.86
CA LYS A 68 11.14 20.42 -9.75
C LYS A 68 10.18 21.43 -10.37
N GLY A 69 9.23 21.91 -9.58
CA GLY A 69 8.45 23.10 -9.88
C GLY A 69 9.42 24.26 -9.97
N ASN A 70 9.77 24.60 -11.21
CA ASN A 70 10.50 25.79 -11.58
C ASN A 70 9.87 27.00 -10.88
N ARG A 71 10.55 27.56 -9.87
CA ARG A 71 10.20 28.86 -9.29
C ARG A 71 10.74 29.94 -10.23
N PRO A 72 9.90 30.77 -10.87
CA PRO A 72 10.25 32.17 -11.05
C PRO A 72 10.20 32.90 -9.70
#